data_AF-A0A6G1AUT1-F1
#
_entry.id   AF-A0A6G1AUT1-F1
#
_cell.length_a   1.000
_cell.length_b   1.000
_cell.length_c   1.000
_cell.angle_alpha   90.00
_cell.angle_beta   90.00
_cell.angle_gamma   90.00
#
_symmetry.space_group_name_H-M   'P 1'
#
loop_
_entity.id
_entity.type
_entity.pdbx_description
1 polymer ?
#
loop_
_entity_poly.entity_id
_entity_poly.type
_entity_poly.pdbx_seq_one_letter_code
_entity_poly.pdbx_strand_id
1 'polypeptide(L)'
;MALLTHLLVCTFGLGSWVAINGLWVELPLLVTELPEGWYLPSYLTVVIQLANIGPLLVTLLHHFQPGCLLEVPIIFTVLGVGTVACTLFAFLWNVTSWVLDGHHSVAFMVLTFFLALVDCTSSVTFLPFMSRLPAHYLTTFFVGEGLSGLLPALVALVQGSGLTTCVNVTEPSDTTPSAQTTRSIVFPQASNSTFVPDLPGPAHSAVHLESRNLPARFSPLVFFLLLSFMMACCLVAFFLLQRQPRPRESSIEDLLTSQVTLHSIRPREGEDLGPPSPRGSGKAQEHPEEKTGPRHAASLICIYTLVAFINALTNGVLPSVQTYSCLSYGPIAYHLSATFSSMANPLACFLSMFLPQRSLPFLGVLTVLGTGFGAYNMAMAVMSPCPLMQGHWGGEVLIVASWVLFVGCLSYVKVMLGVILRDRSRSALLWCGAAVQLGSLLGAVLMFPLVNVFRLFSSADFCSLQCST
;
A
#
# COMPACT_ATOMS: atom_id res chain seq x y z
N MET A 1 32.39 -5.05 12.34
CA MET A 1 31.99 -3.90 11.49
C MET A 1 30.90 -4.29 10.49
N ALA A 2 31.08 -5.32 9.66
CA ALA A 2 30.08 -5.73 8.66
C ALA A 2 28.67 -6.02 9.21
N LEU A 3 28.56 -6.80 10.31
CA LEU A 3 27.27 -7.11 10.94
C LEU A 3 26.53 -5.84 11.43
N LEU A 4 27.27 -4.88 12.01
CA LEU A 4 26.69 -3.61 12.43
C LEU A 4 26.12 -2.83 11.24
N THR A 5 26.85 -2.78 10.12
CA THR A 5 26.37 -2.11 8.90
C THR A 5 25.14 -2.82 8.33
N HIS A 6 25.08 -4.15 8.34
CA HIS A 6 23.87 -4.90 7.97
C HIS A 6 22.68 -4.54 8.86
N LEU A 7 22.86 -4.51 10.18
CA LEU A 7 21.80 -4.12 11.11
C LEU A 7 21.31 -2.70 10.84
N LEU A 8 22.22 -1.74 10.69
CA LEU A 8 21.87 -0.35 10.40
C LEU A 8 21.15 -0.20 9.05
N VAL A 9 21.58 -0.90 8.00
CA VAL A 9 20.93 -0.90 6.69
C VAL A 9 19.55 -1.53 6.76
N CYS A 10 19.39 -2.62 7.51
CA CYS A 10 18.09 -3.27 7.73
C CYS A 10 17.14 -2.31 8.47
N THR A 11 17.59 -1.68 9.55
CA THR A 11 16.80 -0.68 10.28
C THR A 11 16.50 0.55 9.42
N PHE A 12 17.41 0.98 8.56
CA PHE A 12 17.17 2.07 7.61
C PHE A 12 16.09 1.70 6.58
N GLY A 13 16.16 0.47 6.02
CA GLY A 13 15.16 -0.04 5.08
C GLY A 13 13.75 -0.16 5.68
N LEU A 14 13.65 -0.46 6.97
CA LEU A 14 12.38 -0.48 7.70
C LEU A 14 11.61 0.85 7.57
N GLY A 15 12.31 1.99 7.62
CA GLY A 15 11.71 3.33 7.61
C GLY A 15 11.12 3.75 6.26
N SER A 16 11.11 2.86 5.25
CA SER A 16 10.56 3.14 3.93
C SER A 16 9.03 3.08 3.88
N TRP A 17 8.42 2.15 4.64
CA TRP A 17 6.97 1.88 4.59
C TRP A 17 6.34 1.58 5.95
N VAL A 18 7.11 1.63 7.05
CA VAL A 18 6.62 1.19 8.38
C VAL A 18 5.42 1.99 8.87
N ALA A 19 5.32 3.27 8.49
CA ALA A 19 4.24 4.14 8.92
C ALA A 19 2.91 3.76 8.27
N ILE A 20 2.86 3.72 6.93
CA ILE A 20 1.64 3.36 6.20
C ILE A 20 1.29 1.89 6.40
N ASN A 21 2.28 0.97 6.43
CA ASN A 21 2.00 -0.43 6.74
C ASN A 21 1.40 -0.58 8.15
N GLY A 22 1.94 0.15 9.13
CA GLY A 22 1.39 0.22 10.48
C GLY A 22 -0.06 0.69 10.52
N LEU A 23 -0.41 1.68 9.70
CA LEU A 23 -1.78 2.17 9.57
C LEU A 23 -2.73 1.11 9.00
N TRP A 24 -2.32 0.41 7.93
CA TRP A 24 -3.12 -0.64 7.29
C TRP A 24 -3.39 -1.82 8.22
N VAL A 25 -2.43 -2.23 9.05
CA VAL A 25 -2.65 -3.32 10.00
C VAL A 25 -3.55 -2.92 11.16
N GLU A 26 -3.59 -1.64 11.54
CA GLU A 26 -4.43 -1.13 12.64
C GLU A 26 -5.87 -0.79 12.20
N LEU A 27 -6.16 -0.87 10.90
CA LEU A 27 -7.49 -0.61 10.35
C LEU A 27 -8.64 -1.35 11.04
N PRO A 28 -8.55 -2.64 11.43
CA PRO A 28 -9.65 -3.34 12.10
C PRO A 28 -10.15 -2.64 13.36
N LEU A 29 -9.27 -1.91 14.05
CA LEU A 29 -9.63 -1.09 15.20
C LEU A 29 -10.03 0.33 14.78
N LEU A 30 -9.31 0.94 13.84
CA LEU A 30 -9.60 2.31 13.40
C LEU A 30 -10.99 2.47 12.76
N VAL A 31 -11.46 1.46 12.03
CA VAL A 31 -12.80 1.49 11.40
C VAL A 31 -13.95 1.41 12.41
N THR A 32 -13.69 1.11 13.68
CA THR A 32 -14.72 1.07 14.72
C THR A 32 -14.72 2.33 15.60
N GLU A 33 -13.60 3.04 15.66
CA GLU A 33 -13.42 4.24 16.50
C GLU A 33 -13.57 5.55 15.71
N LEU A 34 -13.18 5.57 14.44
CA LEU A 34 -13.22 6.78 13.62
C LEU A 34 -14.57 6.96 12.91
N PRO A 35 -15.09 8.19 12.79
CA PRO A 35 -16.39 8.49 12.18
C PRO A 35 -16.52 8.02 10.72
N GLU A 36 -15.41 7.88 9.99
CA GLU A 36 -15.42 7.35 8.61
C GLU A 36 -15.80 5.86 8.54
N GLY A 37 -15.64 5.10 9.63
CA GLY A 37 -15.99 3.69 9.68
C GLY A 37 -15.29 2.84 8.62
N TRP A 38 -16.04 1.93 7.99
CA TRP A 38 -15.55 1.06 6.93
C TRP A 38 -15.22 1.80 5.62
N TYR A 39 -15.56 3.08 5.52
CA TYR A 39 -15.14 3.90 4.38
C TYR A 39 -13.69 4.38 4.50
N LEU A 40 -13.11 4.35 5.71
CA LEU A 40 -11.76 4.81 6.02
C LEU A 40 -10.69 4.31 5.03
N PRO A 41 -10.60 3.02 4.64
CA PRO A 41 -9.60 2.54 3.69
C PRO A 41 -9.63 3.28 2.35
N SER A 42 -10.80 3.65 1.85
CA SER A 42 -10.92 4.37 0.58
C SER A 42 -10.43 5.83 0.68
N TYR A 43 -10.61 6.48 1.84
CA TYR A 43 -10.00 7.78 2.12
C TYR A 43 -8.47 7.65 2.19
N LEU A 44 -7.96 6.63 2.90
CA LEU A 44 -6.53 6.36 2.99
C LEU A 44 -5.90 6.21 1.61
N THR A 45 -6.52 5.41 0.74
CA THR A 45 -6.07 5.22 -0.64
C THR A 45 -5.95 6.57 -1.37
N VAL A 46 -6.98 7.42 -1.33
CA VAL A 46 -6.94 8.74 -1.99
C VAL A 46 -5.83 9.62 -1.42
N VAL A 47 -5.71 9.68 -0.09
CA VAL A 47 -4.67 10.47 0.60
C VAL A 47 -3.26 10.00 0.22
N ILE A 48 -3.03 8.69 0.20
CA ILE A 48 -1.76 8.09 -0.23
C ILE A 48 -1.49 8.44 -1.70
N GLN A 49 -2.51 8.44 -2.54
CA GLN A 49 -2.35 8.81 -3.95
C GLN A 49 -1.94 10.28 -4.14
N LEU A 50 -2.48 11.20 -3.33
CA LEU A 50 -2.08 12.61 -3.34
C LEU A 50 -0.62 12.80 -2.92
N ALA A 51 -0.12 11.94 -2.02
CA ALA A 51 1.25 12.00 -1.54
C ALA A 51 2.32 11.64 -2.59
N ASN A 52 1.92 11.07 -3.74
CA ASN A 52 2.82 10.85 -4.90
C ASN A 52 3.41 12.16 -5.46
N ILE A 53 2.91 13.32 -5.04
CA ILE A 53 3.55 14.62 -5.28
C ILE A 53 4.99 14.67 -4.77
N GLY A 54 5.33 13.93 -3.71
CA GLY A 54 6.69 13.86 -3.16
C GLY A 54 7.71 13.30 -4.16
N PRO A 55 7.55 12.05 -4.65
CA PRO A 55 8.38 11.51 -5.73
C PRO A 55 8.42 12.36 -6.99
N LEU A 56 7.28 12.95 -7.38
CA LEU A 56 7.22 13.84 -8.54
C LEU A 56 8.12 15.07 -8.33
N LEU A 57 8.04 15.72 -7.17
CA LEU A 57 8.86 16.88 -6.83
C LEU A 57 10.35 16.53 -6.85
N VAL A 58 10.74 15.40 -6.25
CA VAL A 58 12.13 14.91 -6.29
C VAL A 58 12.60 14.68 -7.73
N THR A 59 11.75 14.09 -8.58
CA THR A 59 12.09 13.79 -9.98
C THR A 59 12.24 15.07 -10.80
N LEU A 60 11.32 16.03 -10.67
CA LEU A 60 11.37 17.32 -11.35
C LEU A 60 12.59 18.13 -10.91
N LEU A 61 12.90 18.12 -9.62
CA LEU A 61 14.04 18.87 -9.10
C LEU A 61 15.38 18.28 -9.58
N HIS A 62 15.50 16.95 -9.70
CA HIS A 62 16.63 16.31 -10.37
C HIS A 62 16.71 16.62 -11.86
N HIS A 63 15.57 16.83 -12.53
CA HIS A 63 15.53 17.17 -13.95
C HIS A 63 15.97 18.62 -14.21
N PHE A 64 15.46 19.58 -13.43
CA PHE A 64 15.75 21.00 -13.62
C PHE A 64 17.06 21.47 -12.97
N GLN A 65 17.50 20.84 -11.88
CA GLN A 65 18.73 21.21 -11.18
C GLN A 65 19.60 19.98 -10.86
N PRO A 66 20.22 19.35 -11.89
CA PRO A 66 21.12 18.23 -11.68
C PRO A 66 22.29 18.65 -10.79
N GLY A 67 22.38 18.06 -9.59
CA GLY A 67 23.47 18.30 -8.62
C GLY A 67 23.13 19.20 -7.43
N CYS A 68 21.99 19.91 -7.42
CA CYS A 68 21.57 20.68 -6.23
C CYS A 68 20.99 19.79 -5.11
N LEU A 69 20.53 18.59 -5.45
CA LEU A 69 19.96 17.64 -4.50
C LEU A 69 21.02 16.70 -3.94
N LEU A 70 21.51 17.02 -2.75
CA LEU A 70 22.25 16.05 -1.94
C LEU A 70 21.25 15.04 -1.37
N GLU A 71 21.43 13.75 -1.69
CA GLU A 71 20.59 12.65 -1.20
C GLU A 71 20.49 12.63 0.34
N VAL A 72 21.59 12.94 1.03
CA VAL A 72 21.69 12.83 2.49
C VAL A 72 20.77 13.82 3.24
N PRO A 73 20.77 15.14 2.96
CA PRO A 73 19.79 16.08 3.50
C PRO A 73 18.33 15.71 3.24
N ILE A 74 18.01 15.19 2.05
CA ILE A 74 16.65 14.77 1.72
C ILE A 74 16.23 13.61 2.62
N ILE A 75 17.07 12.60 2.77
CA ILE A 75 16.78 11.44 3.63
C ILE A 75 16.60 11.86 5.10
N PHE A 76 17.46 12.74 5.61
CA PHE A 76 17.27 13.29 6.97
C PHE A 76 15.95 14.05 7.11
N THR A 77 15.57 14.83 6.09
CA THR A 77 14.30 15.57 6.09
C THR A 77 13.12 14.61 6.08
N VAL A 78 13.13 13.60 5.21
CA VAL A 78 12.09 12.58 5.10
C VAL A 78 11.92 11.81 6.41
N LEU A 79 13.01 11.29 6.98
CA LEU A 79 12.97 10.56 8.25
C LEU A 79 12.59 11.46 9.44
N GLY A 80 13.02 12.72 9.43
CA GLY A 80 12.65 13.71 10.44
C GLY A 80 11.16 14.04 10.40
N VAL A 81 10.61 14.34 9.22
CA VAL A 81 9.17 14.56 9.00
C VAL A 81 8.38 13.32 9.40
N GLY A 82 8.83 12.12 9.02
CA GLY A 82 8.17 10.87 9.39
C GLY A 82 8.14 10.65 10.90
N THR A 83 9.25 10.90 11.60
CA THR A 83 9.32 10.78 13.06
C THR A 83 8.37 11.76 13.75
N VAL A 84 8.37 13.03 13.33
CA VAL A 84 7.48 14.05 13.89
C VAL A 84 6.02 13.73 13.59
N ALA A 85 5.69 13.35 12.34
CA ALA A 85 4.35 13.00 11.94
C ALA A 85 3.83 11.77 12.71
N CYS A 86 4.62 10.70 12.86
CA CYS A 86 4.24 9.54 13.67
C CYS A 86 4.04 9.90 15.15
N THR A 87 4.89 10.77 15.70
CA THR A 87 4.75 11.22 17.10
C THR A 87 3.43 11.97 17.28
N LEU A 88 3.14 12.94 16.41
CA LEU A 88 1.90 13.71 16.44
C LEU A 88 0.68 12.82 16.20
N PHE A 89 0.79 11.84 15.29
CA PHE A 89 -0.25 10.86 14.99
C PHE A 89 -0.71 10.13 16.25
N ALA A 90 0.23 9.70 17.08
CA ALA A 90 -0.08 8.99 18.31
C ALA A 90 -1.02 9.76 19.24
N PHE A 91 -0.93 11.10 19.28
CA PHE A 91 -1.77 11.94 20.15
C PHE A 91 -3.01 12.50 19.46
N LEU A 92 -3.02 12.60 18.13
CA LEU A 92 -4.06 13.31 17.38
C LEU A 92 -4.96 12.40 16.53
N TRP A 93 -4.71 11.08 16.51
CA TRP A 93 -5.44 10.14 15.66
C TRP A 93 -6.97 10.13 15.89
N ASN A 94 -7.43 10.33 17.13
CA ASN A 94 -8.86 10.30 17.48
C ASN A 94 -9.50 11.70 17.56
N VAL A 95 -8.79 12.76 17.18
CA VAL A 95 -9.33 14.12 17.19
C VAL A 95 -10.22 14.31 15.97
N THR A 96 -11.52 14.55 16.22
CA THR A 96 -12.51 14.81 15.17
C THR A 96 -12.82 16.29 15.06
N SER A 97 -13.15 16.72 13.85
CA SER A 97 -13.55 18.10 13.52
C SER A 97 -14.79 18.09 12.64
N TRP A 98 -15.63 19.12 12.76
CA TRP A 98 -16.85 19.26 11.97
C TRP A 98 -16.56 19.80 10.57
N VAL A 99 -16.88 19.04 9.53
CA VAL A 99 -16.69 19.41 8.11
C VAL A 99 -17.89 18.91 7.31
N LEU A 100 -18.44 19.72 6.39
CA LEU A 100 -19.50 19.34 5.44
C LEU A 100 -20.65 18.51 6.07
N ASP A 101 -21.18 18.99 7.20
CA ASP A 101 -22.30 18.39 7.96
C ASP A 101 -22.03 17.03 8.63
N GLY A 102 -20.76 16.69 8.89
CA GLY A 102 -20.37 15.51 9.66
C GLY A 102 -19.12 15.70 10.51
N HIS A 103 -18.92 14.78 11.46
CA HIS A 103 -17.63 14.64 12.15
C HIS A 103 -16.66 13.88 11.25
N HIS A 104 -15.47 14.44 11.07
CA HIS A 104 -14.41 13.82 10.28
C HIS A 104 -13.07 13.87 11.02
N SER A 105 -12.24 12.85 10.79
CA SER A 105 -10.91 12.68 11.37
C SER A 105 -9.86 13.47 10.57
N VAL A 106 -10.04 14.79 10.48
CA VAL A 106 -9.19 15.63 9.60
C VAL A 106 -7.72 15.60 10.03
N ALA A 107 -7.45 15.66 11.34
CA ALA A 107 -6.07 15.58 11.85
C ALA A 107 -5.41 14.25 11.45
N PHE A 108 -6.14 13.14 11.56
CA PHE A 108 -5.71 11.82 11.11
C PHE A 108 -5.41 11.81 9.61
N MET A 109 -6.28 12.36 8.76
CA MET A 109 -6.07 12.38 7.31
C MET A 109 -4.87 13.23 6.89
N VAL A 110 -4.69 14.39 7.52
CA VAL A 110 -3.55 15.29 7.26
C VAL A 110 -2.23 14.64 7.70
N LEU A 111 -2.20 13.99 8.86
CA LEU A 111 -0.99 13.31 9.31
C LEU A 111 -0.70 12.07 8.46
N THR A 112 -1.72 11.32 8.04
CA THR A 112 -1.56 10.24 7.06
C THR A 112 -0.99 10.74 5.74
N PHE A 113 -1.39 11.92 5.26
CA PHE A 113 -0.79 12.52 4.06
C PHE A 113 0.72 12.72 4.23
N PHE A 114 1.17 13.25 5.37
CA PHE A 114 2.61 13.42 5.63
C PHE A 114 3.34 12.09 5.75
N LEU A 115 2.74 11.09 6.41
CA LEU A 115 3.31 9.74 6.48
C LEU A 115 3.42 9.10 5.09
N ALA A 116 2.36 9.21 4.27
CA ALA A 116 2.39 8.73 2.89
C ALA A 116 3.42 9.50 2.04
N LEU A 117 3.61 10.80 2.29
CA LEU A 117 4.61 11.61 1.59
C LEU A 117 6.02 11.12 1.92
N VAL A 118 6.27 10.78 3.18
CA VAL A 118 7.51 10.16 3.64
C VAL A 118 7.74 8.81 2.95
N ASP A 119 6.74 7.93 2.97
CA ASP A 119 6.86 6.57 2.46
C ASP A 119 7.00 6.52 0.91
N CYS A 120 6.21 7.32 0.19
CA CYS A 120 6.35 7.43 -1.26
C CYS A 120 7.70 8.04 -1.65
N THR A 121 8.16 9.10 -0.95
CA THR A 121 9.42 9.79 -1.28
C THR A 121 10.65 8.95 -0.90
N SER A 122 10.59 8.18 0.19
CA SER A 122 11.68 7.29 0.61
C SER A 122 11.99 6.25 -0.46
N SER A 123 10.97 5.70 -1.11
CA SER A 123 11.09 4.70 -2.18
C SER A 123 11.92 5.17 -3.38
N VAL A 124 11.95 6.49 -3.66
CA VAL A 124 12.75 7.06 -4.76
C VAL A 124 14.08 7.67 -4.30
N THR A 125 14.27 7.91 -3.00
CA THR A 125 15.46 8.59 -2.45
C THR A 125 16.42 7.66 -1.72
N PHE A 126 15.93 6.57 -1.12
CA PHE A 126 16.75 5.65 -0.31
C PHE A 126 17.60 4.71 -1.18
N LEU A 127 17.03 4.21 -2.28
CA LEU A 127 17.74 3.32 -3.21
C LEU A 127 18.97 3.99 -3.87
N PRO A 128 18.90 5.24 -4.37
CA PRO A 128 20.08 5.97 -4.81
C PRO A 128 21.19 6.04 -3.75
N PHE A 129 20.85 6.31 -2.49
CA PHE A 129 21.83 6.30 -1.40
C PHE A 129 22.45 4.91 -1.20
N MET A 130 21.63 3.86 -1.22
CA MET A 130 22.09 2.48 -1.08
C MET A 130 23.02 2.05 -2.21
N SER A 131 22.90 2.64 -3.40
CA SER A 131 23.83 2.36 -4.51
C SER A 131 25.26 2.84 -4.26
N ARG A 132 25.48 3.68 -3.22
CA ARG A 132 26.81 4.11 -2.77
C ARG A 132 27.48 3.11 -1.81
N LEU A 133 26.73 2.11 -1.34
CA LEU A 133 27.24 1.02 -0.51
C LEU A 133 27.47 -0.23 -1.38
N PRO A 134 28.34 -1.17 -0.94
CA PRO A 134 28.51 -2.45 -1.63
C PRO A 134 27.17 -3.17 -1.89
N ALA A 135 27.04 -3.80 -3.05
CA ALA A 135 25.78 -4.37 -3.52
C ALA A 135 25.17 -5.43 -2.56
N HIS A 136 25.97 -6.10 -1.74
CA HIS A 136 25.49 -7.06 -0.73
C HIS A 136 24.65 -6.41 0.39
N TYR A 137 24.72 -5.09 0.58
CA TYR A 137 23.84 -4.38 1.50
C TYR A 137 22.46 -4.07 0.89
N LEU A 138 22.30 -4.09 -0.44
CA LEU A 138 20.99 -3.89 -1.08
C LEU A 138 20.00 -4.99 -0.69
N THR A 139 20.46 -6.24 -0.61
CA THR A 139 19.61 -7.35 -0.15
C THR A 139 19.13 -7.14 1.29
N THR A 140 20.00 -6.59 2.14
CA THR A 140 19.68 -6.28 3.54
C THR A 140 18.69 -5.13 3.67
N PHE A 141 18.78 -4.15 2.77
CA PHE A 141 17.80 -3.06 2.68
C PHE A 141 16.40 -3.61 2.36
N PHE A 142 16.28 -4.50 1.36
CA PHE A 142 15.00 -5.12 1.01
C PHE A 142 14.44 -6.01 2.13
N VAL A 143 15.30 -6.68 2.90
CA VAL A 143 14.87 -7.38 4.12
C VAL A 143 14.26 -6.38 5.12
N GLY A 144 14.91 -5.25 5.34
CA GLY A 144 14.39 -4.16 6.18
C GLY A 144 13.04 -3.64 5.70
N GLU A 145 12.90 -3.39 4.40
CA GLU A 145 11.64 -2.98 3.77
C GLU A 145 10.53 -4.03 3.99
N GLY A 146 10.83 -5.34 3.91
CA GLY A 146 9.87 -6.39 4.25
C GLY A 146 9.49 -6.44 5.73
N LEU A 147 10.44 -6.17 6.63
CA LEU A 147 10.16 -6.08 8.07
C LEU A 147 9.26 -4.89 8.43
N SER A 148 9.18 -3.86 7.58
CA SER A 148 8.34 -2.69 7.80
C SER A 148 6.84 -3.02 7.88
N GLY A 149 6.40 -4.11 7.24
CA GLY A 149 5.03 -4.62 7.36
C GLY A 149 4.88 -5.69 8.43
N LEU A 150 5.89 -6.56 8.60
CA LEU A 150 5.85 -7.66 9.57
C LEU A 150 5.87 -7.17 11.02
N LEU A 151 6.74 -6.22 11.37
CA LEU A 151 6.86 -5.78 12.77
C LEU A 151 5.59 -5.09 13.29
N PRO A 152 4.99 -4.11 12.59
CA PRO A 152 3.71 -3.53 13.02
C PRO A 152 2.59 -4.58 13.12
N ALA A 153 2.52 -5.52 12.19
CA ALA A 153 1.51 -6.57 12.23
C ALA A 153 1.63 -7.48 13.46
N LEU A 154 2.85 -7.89 13.83
CA LEU A 154 3.07 -8.68 15.04
C LEU A 154 2.63 -7.90 16.28
N VAL A 155 2.90 -6.59 16.31
CA VAL A 155 2.44 -5.71 17.39
C VAL A 155 0.91 -5.63 17.42
N ALA A 156 0.25 -5.44 16.28
CA ALA A 156 -1.22 -5.39 16.18
C ALA A 156 -1.90 -6.72 16.54
N LEU A 157 -1.28 -7.85 16.21
CA LEU A 157 -1.76 -9.17 16.60
C LEU A 157 -1.63 -9.38 18.12
N VAL A 158 -0.51 -8.97 18.72
CA VAL A 158 -0.31 -9.00 20.19
C VAL A 158 -1.29 -8.05 20.89
N GLN A 159 -1.56 -6.88 20.29
CA GLN A 159 -2.58 -5.94 20.75
C GLN A 159 -3.98 -6.56 20.78
N GLY A 160 -4.24 -7.51 19.88
CA GLY A 160 -5.58 -8.04 19.63
C GLY A 160 -6.45 -7.04 18.86
N SER A 161 -5.83 -6.28 17.95
CA SER A 161 -6.49 -5.23 17.17
C SER A 161 -7.67 -5.80 16.38
N GLY A 162 -8.87 -5.29 16.65
CA GLY A 162 -10.12 -5.71 16.00
C GLY A 162 -10.76 -7.00 16.52
N LEU A 163 -10.30 -7.61 17.62
CA LEU A 163 -10.99 -8.79 18.18
C LEU A 163 -12.41 -8.44 18.65
N THR A 164 -13.41 -9.21 18.21
CA THR A 164 -14.82 -9.03 18.58
C THR A 164 -15.35 -10.20 19.40
N THR A 165 -16.21 -9.92 20.38
CA THR A 165 -17.03 -10.91 21.10
C THR A 165 -18.51 -10.65 20.89
N CYS A 166 -19.29 -11.72 20.76
CA CYS A 166 -20.73 -11.61 20.61
C CYS A 166 -21.39 -11.49 21.97
N VAL A 167 -22.21 -10.45 22.14
CA VAL A 167 -22.98 -10.21 23.36
C VAL A 167 -24.46 -10.23 23.02
N ASN A 168 -25.25 -10.90 23.86
CA ASN A 168 -26.71 -10.90 23.73
C ASN A 168 -27.27 -9.55 24.18
N VAL A 169 -27.88 -8.80 23.26
CA VAL A 169 -28.60 -7.56 23.55
C VAL A 169 -30.09 -7.87 23.60
N THR A 170 -30.74 -7.53 24.72
CA THR A 170 -32.19 -7.66 24.88
C THR A 170 -32.78 -6.25 24.73
N GLU A 171 -33.55 -6.01 23.67
CA GLU A 171 -34.33 -4.77 23.59
C GLU A 171 -35.39 -4.76 24.71
N PRO A 172 -35.43 -3.73 25.58
CA PRO A 172 -36.54 -3.60 26.50
C PRO A 172 -37.81 -3.32 25.69
N SER A 173 -38.82 -4.20 25.79
CA SER A 173 -40.13 -3.96 25.20
C SER A 173 -40.66 -2.61 25.69
N ASP A 174 -40.81 -1.64 24.78
CA ASP A 174 -41.42 -0.34 25.07
C ASP A 174 -42.80 -0.53 25.69
N THR A 175 -42.84 -0.46 27.01
CA THR A 175 -44.07 -0.40 27.79
C THR A 175 -43.90 0.61 28.91
N THR A 176 -43.83 1.90 28.55
CA THR A 176 -44.60 3.00 29.17
C THR A 176 -44.09 4.37 28.67
N PRO A 177 -44.99 5.33 28.37
CA PRO A 177 -44.59 6.67 27.97
C PRO A 177 -44.11 7.43 29.20
N SER A 178 -42.80 7.67 29.31
CA SER A 178 -42.28 8.72 30.18
C SER A 178 -41.97 9.94 29.31
N ALA A 179 -42.69 11.02 29.58
CA ALA A 179 -42.60 12.26 28.86
C ALA A 179 -41.26 12.95 29.14
N GLN A 180 -40.46 13.20 28.10
CA GLN A 180 -39.58 14.38 28.08
C GLN A 180 -39.17 14.79 26.66
N THR A 181 -39.81 15.88 26.25
CA THR A 181 -39.50 16.89 25.23
C THR A 181 -38.13 16.83 24.54
N THR A 182 -38.11 16.59 23.23
CA THR A 182 -37.28 17.38 22.29
C THR A 182 -38.00 17.44 20.94
N ARG A 183 -38.25 18.67 20.47
CA ARG A 183 -38.94 18.99 19.21
C ARG A 183 -38.14 18.47 18.01
N SER A 184 -38.77 17.68 17.15
CA SER A 184 -38.43 17.63 15.73
C SER A 184 -39.72 17.54 14.91
N ILE A 185 -39.83 18.43 13.93
CA ILE A 185 -40.99 18.67 13.09
C ILE A 185 -40.98 17.64 11.95
N VAL A 186 -42.02 16.83 11.82
CA VAL A 186 -42.23 15.97 10.64
C VAL A 186 -43.66 16.15 10.13
N PHE A 187 -43.75 16.42 8.83
CA PHE A 187 -44.97 16.63 8.04
C PHE A 187 -45.82 15.35 7.96
N PRO A 188 -47.17 15.42 7.93
CA PRO A 188 -47.99 14.24 7.75
C PRO A 188 -48.23 13.96 6.26
N GLN A 189 -47.89 12.77 5.80
CA GLN A 189 -48.50 12.17 4.61
C GLN A 189 -49.19 10.88 5.03
N ALA A 190 -50.49 10.87 4.77
CA ALA A 190 -51.42 9.80 5.09
C ALA A 190 -51.25 8.62 4.12
N SER A 191 -51.27 7.40 4.65
CA SER A 191 -51.68 6.22 3.89
C SER A 191 -52.35 5.23 4.85
N ASN A 192 -53.64 5.02 4.59
CA ASN A 192 -54.51 4.06 5.27
C ASN A 192 -54.01 2.63 5.05
N SER A 193 -53.85 1.87 6.13
CA SER A 193 -53.96 0.42 6.08
C SER A 193 -54.65 -0.13 7.34
N THR A 194 -55.61 -0.99 7.04
CA THR A 194 -56.66 -1.58 7.85
C THR A 194 -56.12 -2.39 9.03
N PHE A 195 -56.66 -2.15 10.23
CA PHE A 195 -56.45 -2.98 11.41
C PHE A 195 -57.08 -4.37 11.22
N VAL A 196 -56.28 -5.42 11.42
CA VAL A 196 -56.74 -6.78 11.74
C VAL A 196 -56.22 -7.09 13.15
N PRO A 197 -57.08 -7.44 14.13
CA PRO A 197 -56.63 -7.81 15.46
C PRO A 197 -56.36 -9.31 15.51
N ASP A 198 -55.11 -9.71 15.77
CA ASP A 198 -54.76 -11.10 16.11
C ASP A 198 -54.14 -11.20 17.52
N LEU A 199 -54.51 -12.30 18.19
CA LEU A 199 -54.32 -12.71 19.58
C LEU A 199 -52.91 -12.55 20.18
N PRO A 200 -52.78 -12.48 21.53
CA PRO A 200 -51.49 -12.38 22.21
C PRO A 200 -50.76 -13.73 22.22
N GLY A 201 -49.78 -13.89 21.33
CA GLY A 201 -48.73 -14.91 21.45
C GLY A 201 -47.67 -14.48 22.48
N PRO A 202 -46.87 -15.41 23.04
CA PRO A 202 -45.83 -15.08 24.00
C PRO A 202 -44.82 -14.14 23.35
N ALA A 203 -44.53 -13.01 24.00
CA ALA A 203 -43.50 -12.08 23.59
C ALA A 203 -42.14 -12.80 23.59
N HIS A 204 -41.74 -13.33 22.45
CA HIS A 204 -40.35 -13.70 22.21
C HIS A 204 -39.58 -12.37 22.12
N SER A 205 -38.93 -11.98 23.21
CA SER A 205 -37.89 -10.95 23.16
C SER A 205 -36.88 -11.40 22.10
N ALA A 206 -36.80 -10.67 20.98
CA ALA A 206 -35.80 -10.94 19.97
C ALA A 206 -34.44 -10.64 20.59
N VAL A 207 -33.70 -11.68 20.98
CA VAL A 207 -32.32 -11.55 21.42
C VAL A 207 -31.49 -11.35 20.16
N HIS A 208 -30.99 -10.13 19.97
CA HIS A 208 -30.07 -9.81 18.88
C HIS A 208 -28.63 -9.92 19.41
N LEU A 209 -27.78 -10.65 18.70
CA LEU A 209 -26.35 -10.72 19.02
C LEU A 209 -25.64 -9.57 18.33
N GLU A 210 -25.00 -8.71 19.12
CA GLU A 210 -24.20 -7.60 18.60
C GLU A 210 -22.71 -7.89 18.81
N SER A 211 -21.87 -7.54 17.82
CA SER A 211 -20.43 -7.66 17.95
C SER A 211 -19.89 -6.52 18.80
N ARG A 212 -19.41 -6.83 20.00
CA ARG A 212 -18.71 -5.88 20.86
C ARG A 212 -17.21 -6.10 20.74
N ASN A 213 -16.47 -5.05 20.42
CA ASN A 213 -15.01 -5.11 20.39
C ASN A 213 -14.47 -5.47 21.78
N LEU A 214 -13.60 -6.48 21.83
CA LEU A 214 -12.80 -6.75 23.01
C LEU A 214 -11.84 -5.57 23.21
N PRO A 215 -11.61 -5.14 24.46
CA PRO A 215 -10.61 -4.12 24.72
C PRO A 215 -9.26 -4.65 24.25
N ALA A 216 -8.63 -3.90 23.35
CA ALA A 216 -7.26 -4.14 22.94
C ALA A 216 -6.36 -4.22 24.18
N ARG A 217 -5.37 -5.13 24.18
CA ARG A 217 -4.47 -5.32 25.33
C ARG A 217 -3.71 -4.04 25.69
N PHE A 218 -3.51 -3.17 24.71
CA PHE A 218 -3.05 -1.80 24.88
C PHE A 218 -3.73 -0.88 23.85
N SER A 219 -3.77 0.42 24.13
CA SER A 219 -4.46 1.41 23.29
C SER A 219 -3.73 1.73 21.98
N PRO A 220 -4.44 2.23 20.95
CA PRO A 220 -3.82 2.69 19.70
C PRO A 220 -2.73 3.76 19.89
N LEU A 221 -2.83 4.57 20.96
CA LEU A 221 -1.76 5.51 21.36
C LEU A 221 -0.42 4.78 21.53
N VAL A 222 -0.41 3.64 22.23
CA VAL A 222 0.82 2.85 22.46
C VAL A 222 1.31 2.25 21.14
N PHE A 223 0.40 1.76 20.29
CA PHE A 223 0.72 1.25 18.96
C PHE A 223 1.44 2.32 18.11
N PHE A 224 0.87 3.52 18.01
CA PHE A 224 1.44 4.61 17.23
C PHE A 224 2.75 5.16 17.83
N LEU A 225 2.90 5.15 19.17
CA LEU A 225 4.19 5.46 19.81
C LEU A 225 5.27 4.42 19.46
N LEU A 226 4.91 3.14 19.33
CA LEU A 226 5.84 2.11 18.84
C LEU A 226 6.25 2.35 17.39
N LEU A 227 5.32 2.74 16.51
CA LEU A 227 5.66 3.15 15.13
C LEU A 227 6.59 4.37 15.11
N SER A 228 6.31 5.36 15.97
CA SER A 228 7.18 6.53 16.13
C SER A 228 8.58 6.15 16.60
N PHE A 229 8.69 5.20 17.53
CA PHE A 229 9.97 4.67 17.98
C PHE A 229 10.72 3.93 16.85
N MET A 230 10.01 3.13 16.04
CA MET A 230 10.59 2.47 14.87
C MET A 230 11.15 3.52 13.88
N MET A 231 10.39 4.56 13.56
CA MET A 231 10.84 5.65 12.69
C MET A 231 12.04 6.41 13.25
N ALA A 232 12.04 6.69 14.56
CA ALA A 232 13.19 7.30 15.22
C ALA A 232 14.44 6.40 15.15
N CYS A 233 14.29 5.08 15.30
CA CYS A 233 15.37 4.12 15.11
C CYS A 233 15.92 4.18 13.68
N CYS A 234 15.08 4.34 12.65
CA CYS A 234 15.50 4.50 11.26
C CYS A 234 16.34 5.79 11.06
N LEU A 235 15.91 6.90 11.67
CA LEU A 235 16.64 8.17 11.66
C LEU A 235 18.03 8.03 12.31
N VAL A 236 18.10 7.39 13.48
CA VAL A 236 19.35 7.12 14.18
C VAL A 236 20.23 6.18 13.36
N ALA A 237 19.65 5.14 12.76
CA ALA A 237 20.41 4.20 11.94
C ALA A 237 21.05 4.89 10.73
N PHE A 238 20.31 5.75 10.04
CA PHE A 238 20.85 6.55 8.93
C PHE A 238 21.95 7.51 9.39
N PHE A 239 21.76 8.17 10.54
CA PHE A 239 22.79 9.03 11.14
C PHE A 239 24.08 8.27 11.45
N LEU A 240 23.98 7.06 12.00
CA LEU A 240 25.13 6.22 12.28
C LEU A 240 25.81 5.72 11.00
N LEU A 241 25.05 5.39 9.95
CA LEU A 241 25.61 5.05 8.63
C LEU A 241 26.45 6.18 8.04
N GLN A 242 26.05 7.45 8.26
CA GLN A 242 26.84 8.60 7.81
C GLN A 242 28.14 8.80 8.60
N ARG A 243 28.20 8.32 9.84
CA ARG A 243 29.38 8.45 10.69
C ARG A 243 30.41 7.33 10.46
N GLN A 244 30.07 6.27 9.74
CA GLN A 244 31.03 5.19 9.49
C GLN A 244 32.12 5.65 8.51
N PRO A 245 33.41 5.46 8.84
CA PRO A 245 34.51 5.79 7.94
C PRO A 245 34.42 4.88 6.71
N ARG A 246 34.26 5.47 5.52
CA ARG A 246 34.21 4.73 4.25
C ARG A 246 35.65 4.41 3.81
N PRO A 247 36.07 3.13 3.78
CA PRO A 247 37.36 2.77 3.20
C PRO A 247 37.30 3.08 1.70
N ARG A 248 38.23 3.90 1.22
CA ARG A 248 38.30 4.34 -0.19
C ARG A 248 38.62 3.19 -1.15
N GLU A 249 39.10 2.06 -0.63
CA GLU A 249 39.63 0.92 -1.40
C GLU A 249 38.56 -0.10 -1.83
N SER A 250 37.50 -0.34 -1.05
CA SER A 250 36.41 -1.23 -1.49
C SER A 250 35.65 -0.63 -2.68
N SER A 251 35.66 0.70 -2.81
CA SER A 251 35.03 1.40 -3.92
C SER A 251 35.67 1.13 -5.27
N ILE A 252 36.95 0.70 -5.37
CA ILE A 252 37.64 0.49 -6.65
C ILE A 252 37.48 -0.96 -7.14
N GLU A 253 37.63 -1.94 -6.25
CA GLU A 253 37.33 -3.35 -6.55
C GLU A 253 35.83 -3.60 -6.73
N ASP A 254 34.98 -2.93 -5.95
CA ASP A 254 33.54 -2.92 -6.22
C ASP A 254 33.20 -2.07 -7.43
N LEU A 255 33.99 -1.08 -7.87
CA LEU A 255 33.75 -0.38 -9.15
C LEU A 255 34.05 -1.28 -10.35
N LEU A 256 35.03 -2.18 -10.24
CA LEU A 256 35.38 -3.17 -11.27
C LEU A 256 34.37 -4.33 -11.30
N THR A 257 33.99 -4.84 -10.13
CA THR A 257 32.95 -5.88 -10.00
C THR A 257 31.56 -5.32 -10.30
N SER A 258 31.30 -4.08 -9.90
CA SER A 258 30.15 -3.30 -10.35
C SER A 258 30.27 -3.05 -11.83
N GLN A 259 31.38 -2.67 -12.46
CA GLN A 259 31.41 -2.53 -13.92
C GLN A 259 30.96 -3.80 -14.65
N VAL A 260 31.26 -4.99 -14.14
CA VAL A 260 30.80 -6.26 -14.73
C VAL A 260 29.31 -6.55 -14.43
N THR A 261 28.80 -6.24 -13.24
CA THR A 261 27.37 -6.37 -12.90
C THR A 261 26.51 -5.17 -13.33
N LEU A 262 27.12 -4.03 -13.61
CA LEU A 262 26.58 -2.72 -13.97
C LEU A 262 26.68 -2.47 -15.47
N HIS A 263 27.51 -3.22 -16.22
CA HIS A 263 27.30 -3.38 -17.66
C HIS A 263 25.96 -4.07 -17.98
N SER A 264 25.36 -4.74 -16.99
CA SER A 264 23.96 -5.22 -17.08
C SER A 264 22.92 -4.16 -16.65
N ILE A 265 23.36 -3.01 -16.09
CA ILE A 265 22.51 -1.97 -15.46
C ILE A 265 22.76 -0.54 -16.01
N ARG A 266 23.70 -0.31 -16.95
CA ARG A 266 23.96 0.96 -17.64
C ARG A 266 23.98 0.77 -19.17
N PRO A 267 23.47 1.73 -19.98
CA PRO A 267 23.25 1.54 -21.41
C PRO A 267 24.56 1.35 -22.17
N ARG A 268 24.53 0.52 -23.21
CA ARG A 268 25.56 0.45 -24.24
C ARG A 268 25.58 1.80 -24.98
N GLU A 269 26.43 2.72 -24.55
CA GLU A 269 26.82 3.86 -25.38
C GLU A 269 27.64 3.34 -26.56
N GLY A 270 27.39 3.93 -27.73
CA GLY A 270 27.89 3.47 -29.02
C GLY A 270 29.40 3.28 -29.04
N GLU A 271 29.82 2.17 -29.63
CA GLU A 271 31.21 1.95 -30.04
C GLU A 271 31.55 2.96 -31.14
N ASP A 272 32.26 4.03 -30.78
CA ASP A 272 33.11 4.76 -31.71
C ASP A 272 34.31 5.31 -30.93
N LEU A 273 35.48 4.70 -31.12
CA LEU A 273 36.74 5.37 -31.50
C LEU A 273 37.98 4.50 -31.22
N GLY A 274 38.67 4.16 -32.32
CA GLY A 274 40.13 3.99 -32.37
C GLY A 274 40.60 3.30 -33.65
N PRO A 275 41.86 3.48 -34.11
CA PRO A 275 42.66 4.70 -34.33
C PRO A 275 42.85 4.97 -35.87
N PRO A 276 43.53 6.07 -36.31
CA PRO A 276 43.43 6.56 -37.69
C PRO A 276 44.48 5.95 -38.63
N SER A 277 44.11 5.70 -39.91
CA SER A 277 44.96 5.71 -41.15
C SER A 277 44.15 5.22 -42.39
N PRO A 278 44.57 5.44 -43.66
CA PRO A 278 44.38 6.68 -44.42
C PRO A 278 43.54 6.49 -45.72
N ARG A 279 42.86 7.56 -46.15
CA ARG A 279 42.40 7.90 -47.52
C ARG A 279 41.91 6.76 -48.45
N GLY A 280 40.61 6.80 -48.75
CA GLY A 280 40.02 6.17 -49.93
C GLY A 280 38.73 6.88 -50.34
N SER A 281 38.75 7.47 -51.53
CA SER A 281 37.68 8.25 -52.17
C SER A 281 36.39 7.46 -52.42
N GLY A 282 35.21 8.08 -52.23
CA GLY A 282 34.03 7.78 -53.05
C GLY A 282 32.67 7.73 -52.35
N LYS A 283 31.82 8.69 -52.76
CA LYS A 283 30.34 8.71 -52.76
C LYS A 283 29.62 8.97 -51.43
N ALA A 284 28.94 10.11 -51.42
CA ALA A 284 27.84 10.43 -50.51
C ALA A 284 26.76 9.34 -50.63
N GLN A 285 26.46 8.70 -49.51
CA GLN A 285 25.32 7.81 -49.36
C GLN A 285 24.57 8.28 -48.11
N GLU A 286 23.45 8.96 -48.35
CA GLU A 286 22.48 9.31 -47.31
C GLU A 286 22.06 8.03 -46.59
N HIS A 287 22.24 8.02 -45.28
CA HIS A 287 21.77 6.95 -44.40
C HIS A 287 20.23 7.07 -44.32
N PRO A 288 19.46 6.01 -44.61
CA PRO A 288 18.01 6.06 -44.44
C PRO A 288 17.69 6.17 -42.95
N GLU A 289 16.87 7.15 -42.58
CA GLU A 289 16.20 7.22 -41.28
C GLU A 289 15.52 5.88 -40.98
N GLU A 290 15.95 5.22 -39.91
CA GLU A 290 15.36 3.99 -39.42
C GLU A 290 13.94 4.28 -38.90
N LYS A 291 12.94 4.09 -39.78
CA LYS A 291 11.52 4.16 -39.43
C LYS A 291 11.22 3.19 -38.29
N THR A 292 11.10 3.71 -37.07
CA THR A 292 10.66 2.97 -35.89
C THR A 292 9.30 2.32 -36.19
N GLY A 293 9.26 1.00 -36.37
CA GLY A 293 8.10 0.31 -36.93
C GLY A 293 6.83 0.33 -36.05
N PRO A 294 5.61 0.24 -36.63
CA PRO A 294 4.32 0.26 -35.90
C PRO A 294 4.18 -0.79 -34.79
N ARG A 295 4.80 -1.97 -34.98
CA ARG A 295 4.78 -3.07 -33.99
C ARG A 295 5.52 -2.72 -32.70
N HIS A 296 6.55 -1.88 -32.78
CA HIS A 296 7.34 -1.46 -31.63
C HIS A 296 6.54 -0.49 -30.75
N ALA A 297 5.86 0.48 -31.37
CA ALA A 297 4.99 1.41 -30.67
C ALA A 297 3.81 0.71 -29.98
N ALA A 298 3.16 -0.26 -30.65
CA ALA A 298 2.08 -1.04 -30.06
C ALA A 298 2.52 -1.86 -28.83
N SER A 299 3.72 -2.44 -28.88
CA SER A 299 4.30 -3.17 -27.75
C SER A 299 4.58 -2.27 -26.55
N LEU A 300 5.11 -1.06 -26.77
CA LEU A 300 5.36 -0.08 -25.70
C LEU A 300 4.06 0.44 -25.07
N ILE A 301 3.06 0.77 -25.89
CA ILE A 301 1.74 1.18 -25.40
C ILE A 301 1.13 0.07 -24.53
N CYS A 302 1.20 -1.19 -25.00
CA CYS A 302 0.75 -2.34 -24.22
C CYS A 302 1.44 -2.43 -22.85
N ILE A 303 2.76 -2.26 -22.80
CA ILE A 303 3.52 -2.27 -21.54
C ILE A 303 3.08 -1.14 -20.61
N TYR A 304 2.93 0.10 -21.09
CA TYR A 304 2.48 1.21 -20.23
C TYR A 304 1.05 1.02 -19.71
N THR A 305 0.14 0.54 -20.56
CA THR A 305 -1.22 0.19 -20.16
C THR A 305 -1.21 -0.89 -19.09
N LEU A 306 -0.36 -1.91 -19.24
CA LEU A 306 -0.22 -2.99 -18.26
C LEU A 306 0.33 -2.46 -16.92
N VAL A 307 1.34 -1.58 -16.96
CA VAL A 307 1.87 -0.92 -15.75
C VAL A 307 0.77 -0.11 -15.05
N ALA A 308 0.02 0.72 -15.78
CA ALA A 308 -1.05 1.52 -15.22
C ALA A 308 -2.16 0.64 -14.62
N PHE A 309 -2.58 -0.41 -15.34
CA PHE A 309 -3.58 -1.35 -14.87
C PHE A 309 -3.18 -2.07 -13.58
N ILE A 310 -1.97 -2.62 -13.53
CA ILE A 310 -1.45 -3.31 -12.34
C ILE A 310 -1.42 -2.37 -11.14
N ASN A 311 -0.92 -1.15 -11.32
CA ASN A 311 -0.83 -0.17 -10.24
C ASN A 311 -2.19 0.40 -9.82
N ALA A 312 -3.18 0.43 -10.72
CA ALA A 312 -4.56 0.70 -10.36
C ALA A 312 -5.09 -0.38 -9.40
N LEU A 313 -4.87 -1.66 -9.73
CA LEU A 313 -5.32 -2.76 -8.90
C LEU A 313 -4.62 -2.81 -7.54
N THR A 314 -3.29 -2.78 -7.51
CA THR A 314 -2.51 -3.05 -6.29
C THR A 314 -2.51 -1.89 -5.29
N ASN A 315 -2.64 -0.65 -5.75
CA ASN A 315 -2.49 0.53 -4.87
C ASN A 315 -3.77 1.37 -4.77
N GLY A 316 -4.74 1.16 -5.65
CA GLY A 316 -5.98 1.93 -5.69
C GLY A 316 -7.19 1.06 -5.35
N VAL A 317 -7.46 0.09 -6.21
CA VAL A 317 -8.73 -0.64 -6.24
C VAL A 317 -8.86 -1.57 -5.04
N LEU A 318 -7.95 -2.53 -4.91
CA LEU A 318 -8.06 -3.60 -3.92
C LEU A 318 -7.84 -3.12 -2.48
N PRO A 319 -6.83 -2.28 -2.17
CA PRO A 319 -6.63 -1.79 -0.80
C PRO A 319 -7.86 -1.09 -0.22
N SER A 320 -8.61 -0.37 -1.05
CA SER A 320 -9.85 0.32 -0.65
C SER A 320 -10.96 -0.61 -0.17
N VAL A 321 -10.88 -1.91 -0.49
CA VAL A 321 -11.89 -2.92 -0.15
C VAL A 321 -11.36 -4.09 0.67
N GLN A 322 -10.11 -4.03 1.14
CA GLN A 322 -9.49 -5.14 1.86
C GLN A 322 -10.25 -5.48 3.15
N THR A 323 -10.70 -4.48 3.89
CA THR A 323 -11.53 -4.65 5.09
C THR A 323 -12.81 -5.41 4.79
N TYR A 324 -13.55 -5.03 3.74
CA TYR A 324 -14.76 -5.72 3.25
C TYR A 324 -14.50 -7.18 2.86
N SER A 325 -13.36 -7.47 2.25
CA SER A 325 -13.04 -8.85 1.83
C SER A 325 -12.60 -9.76 2.99
N CYS A 326 -11.89 -9.22 3.98
CA CYS A 326 -11.19 -10.04 4.99
C CYS A 326 -11.87 -10.03 6.37
N LEU A 327 -12.41 -8.90 6.83
CA LEU A 327 -12.97 -8.81 8.19
C LEU A 327 -14.19 -9.71 8.37
N SER A 328 -14.92 -10.01 7.30
CA SER A 328 -16.02 -10.97 7.27
C SER A 328 -15.60 -12.40 7.63
N TYR A 329 -14.32 -12.75 7.44
CA TYR A 329 -13.71 -14.02 7.89
C TYR A 329 -13.06 -13.91 9.29
N GLY A 330 -13.01 -12.70 9.84
CA GLY A 330 -12.49 -12.40 11.16
C GLY A 330 -11.19 -11.59 11.15
N PRO A 331 -10.83 -11.00 12.31
CA PRO A 331 -9.68 -10.10 12.43
C PRO A 331 -8.34 -10.79 12.15
N ILE A 332 -8.22 -12.07 12.50
CA ILE A 332 -7.01 -12.86 12.26
C ILE A 332 -6.75 -13.02 10.76
N ALA A 333 -7.78 -13.32 9.97
CA ALA A 333 -7.67 -13.43 8.52
C ALA A 333 -7.23 -12.09 7.88
N TYR A 334 -7.76 -10.97 8.38
CA TYR A 334 -7.31 -9.64 7.96
C TYR A 334 -5.83 -9.39 8.27
N HIS A 335 -5.41 -9.60 9.52
CA HIS A 335 -4.02 -9.39 9.93
C HIS A 335 -3.05 -10.27 9.14
N LEU A 336 -3.36 -11.57 8.97
CA LEU A 336 -2.53 -12.48 8.19
C LEU A 336 -2.45 -12.06 6.71
N SER A 337 -3.58 -11.67 6.10
CA SER A 337 -3.65 -11.15 4.73
C SER A 337 -2.77 -9.90 4.58
N ALA A 338 -2.98 -8.87 5.39
CA ALA A 338 -2.21 -7.62 5.35
C ALA A 338 -0.70 -7.86 5.55
N THR A 339 -0.34 -8.70 6.52
CA THR A 339 1.06 -9.02 6.84
C THR A 339 1.75 -9.74 5.70
N PHE A 340 1.22 -10.87 5.26
CA PHE A 340 1.88 -11.69 4.24
C PHE A 340 1.87 -11.00 2.88
N SER A 341 0.83 -10.22 2.55
CA SER A 341 0.82 -9.37 1.35
C SER A 341 1.91 -8.29 1.40
N SER A 342 2.12 -7.62 2.54
CA SER A 342 3.19 -6.64 2.68
C SER A 342 4.59 -7.25 2.49
N MET A 343 4.80 -8.50 2.95
CA MET A 343 6.05 -9.24 2.76
C MET A 343 6.23 -9.75 1.32
N ALA A 344 5.14 -10.05 0.61
CA ALA A 344 5.17 -10.55 -0.75
C ALA A 344 5.82 -9.57 -1.73
N ASN A 345 5.70 -8.25 -1.48
CA ASN A 345 6.27 -7.21 -2.35
C ASN A 345 7.83 -7.21 -2.36
N PRO A 346 8.54 -7.07 -1.23
CA PRO A 346 10.00 -7.20 -1.20
C PRO A 346 10.49 -8.61 -1.57
N LEU A 347 9.71 -9.66 -1.28
CA LEU A 347 10.03 -11.01 -1.77
C LEU A 347 9.97 -11.08 -3.30
N ALA A 348 8.97 -10.46 -3.93
CA ALA A 348 8.87 -10.37 -5.38
C ALA A 348 10.05 -9.57 -5.97
N CYS A 349 10.42 -8.43 -5.35
CA CYS A 349 11.62 -7.67 -5.72
C CYS A 349 12.88 -8.54 -5.65
N PHE A 350 13.06 -9.29 -4.56
CA PHE A 350 14.19 -10.20 -4.37
C PHE A 350 14.18 -11.32 -5.43
N LEU A 351 13.07 -12.03 -5.62
CA LEU A 351 12.94 -13.08 -6.63
C LEU A 351 13.23 -12.57 -8.03
N SER A 352 12.81 -11.35 -8.34
CA SER A 352 13.05 -10.71 -9.62
C SER A 352 14.53 -10.42 -9.91
N MET A 353 15.35 -10.26 -8.85
CA MET A 353 16.80 -10.07 -8.96
C MET A 353 17.51 -11.38 -9.34
N PHE A 354 17.06 -12.52 -8.84
CA PHE A 354 17.68 -13.84 -9.09
C PHE A 354 17.07 -14.59 -10.28
N LEU A 355 15.79 -14.37 -10.55
CA LEU A 355 15.02 -15.02 -11.60
C LEU A 355 14.39 -13.97 -12.53
N PRO A 356 15.18 -13.14 -13.24
CA PRO A 356 14.63 -12.13 -14.14
C PRO A 356 14.08 -12.76 -15.43
N GLN A 357 12.77 -12.97 -15.50
CA GLN A 357 12.09 -13.49 -16.69
C GLN A 357 11.44 -12.34 -17.48
N ARG A 358 12.08 -11.92 -18.58
CA ARG A 358 11.66 -10.75 -19.39
C ARG A 358 10.65 -11.04 -20.50
N SER A 359 10.06 -12.23 -20.50
CA SER A 359 9.13 -12.67 -21.54
C SER A 359 7.76 -11.97 -21.36
N LEU A 360 7.41 -11.06 -22.27
CA LEU A 360 6.10 -10.38 -22.27
C LEU A 360 4.88 -11.33 -22.22
N PRO A 361 4.82 -12.46 -22.96
CA PRO A 361 3.69 -13.38 -22.83
C PRO A 361 3.65 -14.06 -21.45
N PHE A 362 4.80 -14.39 -20.86
CA PHE A 362 4.86 -14.91 -19.48
C PHE A 362 4.33 -13.88 -18.47
N LEU A 363 4.78 -12.62 -18.60
CA LEU A 363 4.29 -11.52 -17.76
C LEU A 363 2.79 -11.26 -17.95
N GLY A 364 2.29 -11.41 -19.18
CA GLY A 364 0.86 -11.35 -19.49
C GLY A 364 0.07 -12.45 -18.78
N VAL A 365 0.51 -13.71 -18.87
CA VAL A 365 -0.12 -14.84 -18.17
C VAL A 365 -0.11 -14.62 -16.66
N LEU A 366 1.01 -14.19 -16.09
CA LEU A 366 1.12 -13.92 -14.66
C LEU A 366 0.22 -12.74 -14.24
N THR A 367 0.02 -11.75 -15.10
CA THR A 367 -0.93 -10.66 -14.84
C THR A 367 -2.37 -11.15 -14.84
N VAL A 368 -2.75 -12.00 -15.79
CA VAL A 368 -4.09 -12.61 -15.83
C VAL A 368 -4.33 -13.45 -14.57
N LEU A 369 -3.34 -14.25 -14.16
CA LEU A 369 -3.41 -15.05 -12.93
C LEU A 369 -3.56 -14.16 -11.68
N GLY A 370 -2.70 -13.14 -11.54
CA GLY A 370 -2.79 -12.17 -10.44
C GLY A 370 -4.13 -11.45 -10.42
N THR A 371 -4.63 -11.02 -11.57
CA THR A 371 -5.94 -10.38 -11.72
C THR A 371 -7.08 -11.33 -11.33
N GLY A 372 -6.95 -12.64 -11.61
CA GLY A 372 -7.90 -13.66 -11.16
C GLY A 372 -8.03 -13.72 -9.64
N PHE A 373 -6.91 -13.71 -8.91
CA PHE A 373 -6.91 -13.61 -7.45
C PHE A 373 -7.51 -12.28 -6.96
N GLY A 374 -7.17 -11.17 -7.63
CA GLY A 374 -7.77 -9.86 -7.34
C GLY A 374 -9.29 -9.83 -7.56
N ALA A 375 -9.79 -10.48 -8.61
CA ALA A 375 -11.21 -10.59 -8.89
C ALA A 375 -11.93 -11.44 -7.84
N TYR A 376 -11.32 -12.53 -7.35
CA TYR A 376 -11.84 -13.28 -6.21
C TYR A 376 -11.92 -12.42 -4.95
N ASN A 377 -10.86 -11.66 -4.62
CA ASN A 377 -10.85 -10.77 -3.45
C ASN A 377 -11.94 -9.69 -3.55
N MET A 378 -12.11 -9.09 -4.73
CA MET A 378 -13.18 -8.13 -4.99
C MET A 378 -14.56 -8.77 -4.88
N ALA A 379 -14.75 -9.99 -5.38
CA ALA A 379 -16.01 -10.72 -5.22
C ALA A 379 -16.34 -10.97 -3.74
N MET A 380 -15.37 -11.34 -2.92
CA MET A 380 -15.59 -11.50 -1.47
C MET A 380 -15.95 -10.18 -0.79
N ALA A 381 -15.36 -9.06 -1.22
CA ALA A 381 -15.76 -7.74 -0.74
C ALA A 381 -17.19 -7.38 -1.15
N VAL A 382 -17.59 -7.62 -2.40
CA VAL A 382 -18.96 -7.35 -2.88
C VAL A 382 -20.00 -8.23 -2.18
N MET A 383 -19.65 -9.49 -1.90
CA MET A 383 -20.51 -10.43 -1.18
C MET A 383 -20.54 -10.19 0.34
N SER A 384 -19.72 -9.28 0.87
CA SER A 384 -19.79 -8.85 2.27
C SER A 384 -21.21 -8.34 2.55
N PRO A 385 -21.88 -8.81 3.62
CA PRO A 385 -21.27 -9.40 4.82
C PRO A 385 -21.20 -10.94 4.84
N CYS A 386 -21.72 -11.62 3.82
CA CYS A 386 -21.80 -13.08 3.69
C CYS A 386 -20.96 -13.61 2.50
N PRO A 387 -19.61 -13.54 2.56
CA PRO A 387 -18.76 -14.07 1.50
C PRO A 387 -18.78 -15.60 1.46
N LEU A 388 -18.28 -16.18 0.36
CA LEU A 388 -18.23 -17.64 0.19
C LEU A 388 -17.40 -18.31 1.30
N MET A 389 -17.90 -19.43 1.82
CA MET A 389 -17.23 -20.22 2.87
C MET A 389 -16.96 -19.45 4.18
N GLN A 390 -17.77 -18.43 4.48
CA GLN A 390 -17.72 -17.77 5.77
C GLN A 390 -17.97 -18.76 6.91
N GLY A 391 -17.21 -18.65 8.00
CA GLY A 391 -17.28 -19.56 9.16
C GLY A 391 -16.59 -20.92 8.96
N HIS A 392 -16.07 -21.20 7.76
CA HIS A 392 -15.24 -22.38 7.51
C HIS A 392 -13.76 -21.99 7.44
N TRP A 393 -12.88 -22.75 8.09
CA TRP A 393 -11.43 -22.52 8.09
C TRP A 393 -10.83 -22.47 6.67
N GLY A 394 -11.42 -23.20 5.71
CA GLY A 394 -11.00 -23.17 4.31
C GLY A 394 -11.21 -21.80 3.65
N GLY A 395 -12.25 -21.04 4.05
CA GLY A 395 -12.49 -19.68 3.57
C GLY A 395 -11.40 -18.71 4.05
N GLU A 396 -11.04 -18.78 5.34
CA GLU A 396 -9.95 -18.00 5.93
C GLU A 396 -8.60 -18.24 5.23
N VAL A 397 -8.25 -19.51 5.00
CA VAL A 397 -6.99 -19.85 4.31
C VAL A 397 -7.02 -19.37 2.86
N LEU A 398 -8.16 -19.52 2.17
CA LEU A 398 -8.30 -19.15 0.77
C LEU A 398 -8.20 -17.63 0.56
N ILE A 399 -8.87 -16.82 1.40
CA ILE A 399 -8.81 -15.36 1.30
C ILE A 399 -7.39 -14.84 1.58
N VAL A 400 -6.71 -15.38 2.60
CA VAL A 400 -5.32 -15.01 2.90
C VAL A 400 -4.40 -15.41 1.75
N ALA A 401 -4.48 -16.65 1.26
CA ALA A 401 -3.66 -17.11 0.14
C ALA A 401 -3.89 -16.29 -1.13
N SER A 402 -5.16 -15.96 -1.44
CA SER A 402 -5.50 -15.15 -2.60
C SER A 402 -4.91 -13.74 -2.54
N TRP A 403 -4.97 -13.07 -1.38
CA TRP A 403 -4.34 -11.75 -1.18
C TRP A 403 -2.81 -11.79 -1.34
N VAL A 404 -2.16 -12.82 -0.81
CA VAL A 404 -0.71 -13.00 -0.93
C VAL A 404 -0.31 -13.26 -2.38
N LEU A 405 -1.04 -14.14 -3.07
CA LEU A 405 -0.77 -14.48 -4.48
C LEU A 405 -1.07 -13.30 -5.42
N PHE A 406 -2.14 -12.55 -5.16
CA PHE A 406 -2.47 -11.30 -5.87
C PHE A 406 -1.31 -10.32 -5.80
N VAL A 407 -0.85 -9.97 -4.60
CA VAL A 407 0.25 -9.02 -4.42
C VAL A 407 1.56 -9.57 -4.96
N GLY A 408 1.92 -10.82 -4.63
CA GLY A 408 3.17 -11.43 -5.08
C GLY A 408 3.29 -11.51 -6.62
N CYS A 409 2.24 -11.98 -7.30
CA CYS A 409 2.24 -12.08 -8.77
C CYS A 409 2.36 -10.69 -9.42
N LEU A 410 1.52 -9.74 -9.00
CA LEU A 410 1.48 -8.42 -9.63
C LEU A 410 2.70 -7.55 -9.27
N SER A 411 3.27 -7.68 -8.07
CA SER A 411 4.53 -7.05 -7.71
C SER A 411 5.69 -7.59 -8.55
N TYR A 412 5.77 -8.90 -8.78
CA TYR A 412 6.80 -9.46 -9.66
C TYR A 412 6.68 -8.90 -11.08
N VAL A 413 5.46 -8.88 -11.64
CA VAL A 413 5.23 -8.29 -12.97
C VAL A 413 5.62 -6.82 -13.00
N LYS A 414 5.19 -6.02 -12.02
CA LYS A 414 5.52 -4.59 -11.91
C LYS A 414 7.04 -4.37 -11.95
N VAL A 415 7.81 -5.14 -11.18
CA VAL A 415 9.27 -5.02 -11.16
C VAL A 415 9.87 -5.39 -12.51
N MET A 416 9.44 -6.49 -13.13
CA MET A 416 9.95 -6.92 -14.44
C MET A 416 9.59 -5.96 -15.58
N LEU A 417 8.39 -5.37 -15.59
CA LEU A 417 8.03 -4.32 -16.54
C LEU A 417 8.90 -3.08 -16.36
N GLY A 418 9.20 -2.71 -15.12
CA GLY A 418 10.16 -1.65 -14.80
C GLY A 418 11.56 -1.92 -15.36
N VAL A 419 12.05 -3.16 -15.22
CA VAL A 419 13.34 -3.58 -15.79
C VAL A 419 13.33 -3.51 -17.33
N ILE A 420 12.28 -4.03 -17.97
CA ILE A 420 12.15 -3.98 -19.45
C ILE A 420 12.13 -2.54 -19.96
N LEU A 421 11.40 -1.63 -19.32
CA LEU A 421 11.33 -0.23 -19.73
C LEU A 421 12.64 0.52 -19.45
N ARG A 422 13.33 0.18 -18.36
CA ARG A 422 14.65 0.74 -18.05
C ARG A 422 15.68 0.43 -19.12
N ASP A 423 15.69 -0.80 -19.64
CA ASP A 423 16.64 -1.22 -20.69
C ASP A 423 16.43 -0.47 -22.01
N ARG A 424 15.24 0.10 -22.24
CA ARG A 424 14.92 0.83 -23.48
C ARG A 424 15.50 2.23 -23.48
N SER A 425 15.17 3.03 -22.45
CA SER A 425 15.71 4.39 -22.32
C SER A 425 15.41 4.98 -20.94
N ARG A 426 16.17 6.01 -20.56
CA ARG A 426 15.90 6.82 -19.36
C ARG A 426 14.51 7.48 -19.42
N SER A 427 14.10 7.95 -20.61
CA SER A 427 12.77 8.55 -20.81
C SER A 427 11.65 7.53 -20.64
N ALA A 428 11.83 6.28 -21.09
CA ALA A 428 10.84 5.22 -20.89
C ALA A 428 10.64 4.89 -19.41
N LEU A 429 11.70 4.95 -18.61
CA LEU A 429 11.61 4.79 -17.16
C LEU A 429 10.85 5.94 -16.48
N LEU A 430 11.01 7.18 -16.94
CA LEU A 430 10.23 8.32 -16.44
C LEU A 430 8.73 8.15 -16.75
N TRP A 431 8.39 7.75 -17.99
CA TRP A 431 7.01 7.45 -18.37
C TRP A 431 6.45 6.23 -17.64
N CYS A 432 7.28 5.25 -17.26
CA CYS A 432 6.89 4.16 -16.37
C CYS A 432 6.41 4.72 -15.02
N GLY A 433 7.19 5.60 -14.40
CA GLY A 433 6.81 6.26 -13.15
C GLY A 433 5.50 7.05 -13.27
N ALA A 434 5.32 7.79 -14.36
CA ALA A 434 4.06 8.50 -14.65
C ALA A 434 2.88 7.52 -14.80
N ALA A 435 3.06 6.41 -15.53
CA ALA A 435 2.03 5.38 -15.71
C ALA A 435 1.66 4.68 -14.39
N VAL A 436 2.65 4.39 -13.53
CA VAL A 436 2.43 3.86 -12.17
C VAL A 436 1.52 4.79 -11.37
N GLN A 437 1.88 6.07 -11.28
CA GLN A 437 1.13 7.05 -10.49
C GLN A 437 -0.26 7.28 -11.05
N LEU A 438 -0.38 7.43 -12.38
CA LEU A 438 -1.66 7.60 -13.05
C LEU A 438 -2.59 6.41 -12.79
N GLY A 439 -2.08 5.18 -12.95
CA GLY A 439 -2.84 3.96 -12.67
C GLY A 439 -3.38 3.92 -11.25
N SER A 440 -2.52 4.12 -10.26
CA SER A 440 -2.92 4.11 -8.86
C SER A 440 -3.92 5.24 -8.52
N LEU A 441 -3.74 6.44 -9.08
CA LEU A 441 -4.69 7.54 -8.92
C LEU A 441 -6.05 7.22 -9.53
N LEU A 442 -6.08 6.67 -10.75
CA LEU A 442 -7.32 6.24 -11.41
C LEU A 442 -8.05 5.18 -10.59
N GLY A 443 -7.32 4.20 -10.02
CA GLY A 443 -7.89 3.19 -9.14
C GLY A 443 -8.53 3.79 -7.89
N ALA A 444 -7.88 4.76 -7.25
CA ALA A 444 -8.39 5.43 -6.06
C ALA A 444 -9.62 6.32 -6.37
N VAL A 445 -9.54 7.13 -7.43
CA VAL A 445 -10.64 8.00 -7.88
C VAL A 445 -11.84 7.17 -8.36
N LEU A 446 -11.61 5.98 -8.91
CA LEU A 446 -12.68 5.04 -9.25
C LEU A 446 -13.32 4.46 -7.98
N MET A 447 -12.52 3.93 -7.05
CA MET A 447 -13.09 3.24 -5.88
C MET A 447 -13.72 4.16 -4.85
N PHE A 448 -13.23 5.40 -4.72
CA PHE A 448 -13.77 6.34 -3.75
C PHE A 448 -15.30 6.54 -3.88
N PRO A 449 -15.88 6.91 -5.04
CA PRO A 449 -17.34 7.02 -5.17
C PRO A 449 -18.05 5.66 -5.08
N LEU A 450 -17.45 4.56 -5.57
CA LEU A 450 -18.02 3.21 -5.47
C LEU A 450 -18.24 2.80 -4.01
N VAL A 451 -17.29 3.13 -3.15
CA VAL A 451 -17.33 2.82 -1.72
C VAL A 451 -18.17 3.86 -0.94
N ASN A 452 -17.94 5.15 -1.14
CA ASN A 452 -18.51 6.22 -0.29
C ASN A 452 -19.88 6.74 -0.75
N VAL A 453 -20.09 6.84 -2.07
CA VAL A 453 -21.26 7.49 -2.65
C VAL A 453 -22.30 6.45 -3.05
N PHE A 454 -21.89 5.46 -3.83
CA PHE A 454 -22.78 4.37 -4.27
C PHE A 454 -22.97 3.29 -3.20
N ARG A 455 -22.10 3.25 -2.18
CA ARG A 455 -22.18 2.32 -1.04
C ARG A 455 -22.36 0.87 -1.48
N LEU A 456 -21.58 0.45 -2.49
CA LEU A 456 -21.69 -0.89 -3.07
C LEU A 456 -21.24 -2.02 -2.12
N PHE A 457 -20.52 -1.68 -1.05
CA PHE A 457 -19.96 -2.62 -0.10
C PHE A 457 -20.63 -2.46 1.25
N SER A 458 -20.97 -3.59 1.89
CA SER A 458 -21.63 -3.60 3.20
C SER A 458 -20.66 -4.07 4.28
N SER A 459 -20.66 -3.39 5.43
CA SER A 459 -19.89 -3.80 6.61
C SER A 459 -20.40 -5.13 7.16
N ALA A 460 -19.50 -5.96 7.66
CA ALA A 460 -19.84 -7.23 8.27
C ALA A 460 -19.84 -7.14 9.80
N ASP A 461 -20.99 -7.42 10.41
CA ASP A 461 -21.14 -7.57 11.85
C ASP A 461 -21.01 -9.05 12.21
N PHE A 462 -19.82 -9.47 12.66
CA PHE A 462 -19.47 -10.88 12.90
C PHE A 462 -20.50 -11.69 13.72
N CYS A 463 -21.29 -11.02 14.57
CA CYS A 463 -22.18 -11.67 15.54
C CYS A 463 -23.66 -11.68 15.15
N SER A 464 -24.09 -10.87 14.19
CA SER A 464 -25.49 -10.77 13.74
C SER A 464 -25.73 -11.44 12.38
N LEU A 465 -24.70 -12.09 11.80
CA LEU A 465 -24.75 -12.72 10.49
C LEU A 465 -25.71 -13.91 10.46
N GLN A 466 -26.89 -13.71 9.88
CA GLN A 466 -27.74 -14.79 9.36
C GLN A 466 -27.44 -14.99 7.88
N CYS A 467 -26.30 -15.61 7.57
CA CYS A 467 -25.99 -16.00 6.21
C CYS A 467 -26.70 -17.33 5.90
N SER A 468 -27.59 -17.33 4.90
CA SER A 468 -28.18 -18.58 4.41
C SER A 468 -27.08 -19.46 3.83
N THR A 469 -26.89 -20.64 4.42
CA THR A 469 -25.93 -21.67 3.99
C THR A 469 -26.16 -22.15 2.58
#